data_AF-A0A2G6EJR7-F1
#
_entry.id   AF-A0A2G6EJR7-F1
#
_cell.length_a   1.000
_cell.length_b   1.000
_cell.length_c   1.000
_cell.angle_alpha   90.00
_cell.angle_beta   90.00
_cell.angle_gamma   90.00
#
_symmetry.space_group_name_H-M   'P 1'
#
loop_
_entity.id
_entity.type
_entity.pdbx_description
1 polymer ?
#
loop_
_entity_poly.entity_id
_entity_poly.type
_entity_poly.pdbx_seq_one_letter_code
_entity_poly.pdbx_strand_id
1 'polypeptide(L)'
;MSGTEAPRQESAEATRSWQQVGSERQHADGDAPAIIAPARVRATRETRIARHFMAAIADLPELQPSRTRLVFSPRLRRNAMQRALYQAASDLGYEVRHDWDSNDGEPVRLMHERRRDDNGDHVDVYELSVGMVELRRVFVDKGDGSARPVGPLYIHGTDPRGIEADDSLLF
;
A
#
# COMPACT_ATOMS: atom_id res chain seq x y z
N MET A 1 -26.25 39.66 -59.14
CA MET A 1 -27.15 40.59 -58.43
C MET A 1 -28.48 39.87 -58.21
N SER A 2 -29.15 40.15 -57.09
CA SER A 2 -30.32 39.46 -56.50
C SER A 2 -29.94 38.22 -55.66
N GLY A 3 -30.40 38.02 -54.43
CA GLY A 3 -31.32 38.76 -53.59
C GLY A 3 -31.37 38.13 -52.18
N THR A 4 -31.74 38.96 -51.21
CA THR A 4 -31.88 38.78 -49.75
C THR A 4 -32.87 37.70 -49.32
N GLU A 5 -32.59 36.96 -48.23
CA GLU A 5 -33.62 36.54 -47.26
C GLU A 5 -33.05 36.24 -45.87
N ALA A 6 -33.89 36.48 -44.86
CA ALA A 6 -33.59 36.81 -43.47
C ALA A 6 -33.70 35.59 -42.50
N PRO A 7 -33.53 35.77 -41.17
CA PRO A 7 -33.10 34.72 -40.23
C PRO A 7 -34.26 33.92 -39.59
N ARG A 8 -33.96 32.67 -39.20
CA ARG A 8 -34.86 31.81 -38.40
C ARG A 8 -34.63 32.01 -36.89
N GLN A 9 -35.70 32.36 -36.19
CA GLN A 9 -35.92 32.10 -34.75
C GLN A 9 -36.26 30.62 -34.51
N GLU A 10 -35.93 30.13 -33.30
CA GLU A 10 -36.67 29.21 -32.40
C GLU A 10 -35.64 28.51 -31.48
N SER A 11 -35.53 28.86 -30.20
CA SER A 11 -36.45 28.62 -29.06
C SER A 11 -36.42 27.18 -28.54
N ALA A 12 -35.74 27.02 -27.41
CA ALA A 12 -36.05 26.22 -26.21
C ALA A 12 -36.88 24.92 -26.32
N GLU A 13 -36.26 23.79 -25.93
CA GLU A 13 -36.84 22.63 -25.22
C GLU A 13 -35.64 21.90 -24.55
N ALA A 14 -35.42 21.80 -23.23
CA ALA A 14 -36.25 21.49 -22.07
C ALA A 14 -36.86 20.07 -22.06
N THR A 15 -36.10 19.14 -21.47
CA THR A 15 -36.56 18.09 -20.53
C THR A 15 -37.60 17.05 -20.98
N ARG A 16 -37.17 15.79 -21.16
CA ARG A 16 -37.90 14.50 -20.97
C ARG A 16 -36.98 13.38 -21.50
N SER A 17 -36.92 12.15 -20.99
CA SER A 17 -37.63 11.41 -19.96
C SER A 17 -36.82 10.12 -19.80
N TRP A 18 -36.43 9.75 -18.59
CA TRP A 18 -35.94 8.40 -18.33
C TRP A 18 -37.11 7.42 -18.52
N GLN A 19 -37.11 6.69 -19.62
CA GLN A 19 -38.00 5.56 -19.84
C GLN A 19 -37.21 4.26 -19.74
N GLN A 20 -37.42 3.64 -18.59
CA GLN A 20 -37.37 2.22 -18.30
C GLN A 20 -37.85 1.37 -19.49
N VAL A 21 -36.96 0.53 -20.01
CA VAL A 21 -37.33 -0.70 -20.73
C VAL A 21 -36.66 -1.84 -19.98
N GLY A 22 -37.45 -2.45 -19.10
CA GLY A 22 -37.18 -3.80 -18.65
C GLY A 22 -37.26 -4.73 -19.86
N SER A 23 -36.25 -5.56 -20.04
CA SER A 23 -36.33 -6.74 -20.87
C SER A 23 -35.74 -7.86 -20.04
N GLU A 24 -36.63 -8.55 -19.34
CA GLU A 24 -36.41 -9.86 -18.75
C GLU A 24 -35.61 -10.74 -19.74
N ARG A 25 -34.41 -11.13 -19.34
CA ARG A 25 -33.74 -12.30 -19.90
C ARG A 25 -33.51 -13.29 -18.77
N GLN A 26 -34.48 -14.20 -18.70
CA GLN A 26 -34.37 -15.60 -18.30
C GLN A 26 -33.01 -16.00 -17.73
N HIS A 27 -33.00 -16.21 -16.41
CA HIS A 27 -31.94 -16.91 -15.70
C HIS A 27 -31.89 -18.35 -16.22
N ALA A 28 -30.85 -18.68 -16.99
CA ALA A 28 -30.42 -20.05 -17.14
C ALA A 28 -29.74 -20.46 -15.82
N ASP A 29 -30.37 -21.41 -15.12
CA ASP A 29 -29.80 -22.14 -13.99
C ASP A 29 -28.40 -22.63 -14.34
N GLY A 30 -27.38 -22.14 -13.63
CA GLY A 30 -26.01 -22.67 -13.71
C GLY A 30 -24.88 -21.64 -13.73
N ASP A 31 -25.15 -20.35 -13.90
CA ASP A 31 -24.09 -19.33 -13.80
C ASP A 31 -23.90 -18.96 -12.32
N ALA A 32 -23.09 -19.76 -11.62
CA ALA A 32 -22.48 -19.33 -10.38
C ALA A 32 -21.90 -17.93 -10.63
N PRO A 33 -22.13 -16.93 -9.76
CA PRO A 33 -21.57 -15.61 -9.98
C PRO A 33 -20.10 -15.82 -10.25
N ALA A 34 -19.58 -15.25 -11.33
CA ALA A 34 -18.16 -15.18 -11.58
C ALA A 34 -17.57 -14.50 -10.34
N ILE A 35 -17.17 -15.30 -9.36
CA ILE A 35 -16.21 -14.92 -8.35
C ILE A 35 -15.03 -14.59 -9.24
N ILE A 36 -14.84 -13.29 -9.48
CA ILE A 36 -13.58 -12.77 -9.93
C ILE A 36 -12.64 -13.20 -8.81
N ALA A 37 -12.11 -14.42 -8.92
CA ALA A 37 -10.97 -14.86 -8.15
C ALA A 37 -9.99 -13.72 -8.37
N PRO A 38 -9.62 -12.96 -7.33
CA PRO A 38 -8.79 -11.78 -7.52
C PRO A 38 -7.61 -12.29 -8.30
N ALA A 39 -7.50 -11.84 -9.57
CA ALA A 39 -6.35 -12.13 -10.41
C ALA A 39 -5.17 -11.95 -9.48
N ARG A 40 -4.33 -12.98 -9.29
CA ARG A 40 -3.21 -12.92 -8.34
C ARG A 40 -2.37 -11.71 -8.76
N VAL A 41 -2.69 -10.54 -8.22
CA VAL A 41 -2.02 -9.29 -8.53
C VAL A 41 -0.67 -9.56 -7.94
N ARG A 42 0.33 -9.74 -8.81
CA ARG A 42 1.71 -9.90 -8.35
C ARG A 42 1.95 -8.75 -7.39
N ALA A 43 2.12 -9.09 -6.12
CA ALA A 43 2.42 -8.09 -5.10
C ALA A 43 3.62 -7.30 -5.59
N THR A 44 3.48 -5.98 -5.66
CA THR A 44 4.55 -5.11 -6.14
C THR A 44 5.75 -5.27 -5.24
N ARG A 45 6.92 -4.80 -5.72
CA ARG A 45 8.15 -4.80 -4.95
C ARG A 45 7.93 -4.17 -3.56
N GLU A 46 7.27 -3.02 -3.53
CA GLU A 46 6.94 -2.27 -2.32
C GLU A 46 6.03 -3.07 -1.39
N THR A 47 4.99 -3.73 -1.92
CA THR A 47 4.09 -4.57 -1.10
C THR A 47 4.84 -5.69 -0.38
N ARG A 48 5.83 -6.31 -1.05
CA ARG A 48 6.63 -7.38 -0.43
C ARG A 48 7.55 -6.84 0.66
N ILE A 49 8.26 -5.74 0.38
CA ILE A 49 9.15 -5.10 1.36
C ILE A 49 8.33 -4.61 2.57
N ALA A 50 7.17 -4.00 2.34
CA ALA A 50 6.30 -3.51 3.39
C ALA A 50 5.80 -4.63 4.30
N ARG A 51 5.32 -5.74 3.73
CA ARG A 51 4.91 -6.93 4.51
C ARG A 51 6.07 -7.49 5.32
N HIS A 52 7.27 -7.51 4.75
CA HIS A 52 8.45 -7.96 5.47
C HIS A 52 8.71 -7.10 6.73
N PHE A 53 8.69 -5.77 6.61
CA PHE A 53 8.90 -4.91 7.77
C PHE A 53 7.76 -5.03 8.78
N MET A 54 6.51 -5.03 8.32
CA MET A 54 5.36 -5.05 9.22
C MET A 54 5.20 -6.38 9.96
N ALA A 55 5.58 -7.51 9.35
CA ALA A 55 5.65 -8.79 10.05
C ALA A 55 6.65 -8.72 11.21
N ALA A 56 7.86 -8.23 10.96
CA ALA A 56 8.87 -8.08 12.00
C ALA A 56 8.42 -7.12 13.12
N ILE A 57 7.69 -6.05 12.79
CA ILE A 57 7.11 -5.13 13.80
C ILE A 57 6.05 -5.84 14.65
N ALA A 58 5.22 -6.69 14.05
CA ALA A 58 4.18 -7.42 14.77
C ALA A 58 4.73 -8.45 15.75
N ASP A 59 5.92 -8.98 15.47
CA ASP A 59 6.63 -9.91 16.36
C ASP A 59 7.25 -9.20 17.58
N LEU A 60 7.44 -7.87 17.53
CA LEU A 60 7.94 -7.11 18.67
C LEU A 60 6.85 -6.96 19.73
N PRO A 61 7.08 -7.43 20.98
CA PRO A 61 6.06 -7.39 22.01
C PRO A 61 5.46 -5.99 22.19
N GLU A 62 6.29 -4.97 22.37
CA GLU A 62 5.92 -3.55 22.56
C GLU A 62 5.05 -2.98 21.43
N LEU A 63 5.14 -3.51 20.21
CA LEU A 63 4.45 -3.00 19.03
C LEU A 63 3.36 -3.95 18.51
N GLN A 64 2.82 -4.83 19.35
CA GLN A 64 1.76 -5.75 18.93
C GLN A 64 0.50 -5.04 18.37
N PRO A 65 -0.14 -5.57 17.32
CA PRO A 65 -1.27 -4.93 16.65
C PRO A 65 -2.44 -4.55 17.57
N SER A 66 -2.74 -5.36 18.58
CA SER A 66 -3.90 -5.17 19.47
C SER A 66 -3.78 -3.98 20.42
N ARG A 67 -2.59 -3.40 20.57
CA ARG A 67 -2.32 -2.32 21.54
C ARG A 67 -1.59 -1.13 20.95
N THR A 68 -1.19 -1.21 19.69
CA THR A 68 -0.40 -0.20 19.03
C THR A 68 -1.21 0.41 17.90
N ARG A 69 -1.34 1.73 17.96
CA ARG A 69 -1.86 2.53 16.86
C ARG A 69 -0.71 3.09 16.06
N LEU A 70 -0.76 2.99 14.74
CA LEU A 70 0.26 3.50 13.84
C LEU A 70 -0.21 4.76 13.15
N VAL A 71 0.61 5.80 13.19
CA VAL A 71 0.33 7.10 12.60
C VAL A 71 1.22 7.30 11.38
N PHE A 72 0.59 7.44 10.22
CA PHE A 72 1.29 7.68 8.97
C PHE A 72 1.15 9.13 8.50
N SER A 73 2.12 9.56 7.71
CA SER A 73 2.10 10.90 7.14
C SER A 73 0.96 11.11 6.13
N PRO A 74 0.24 12.24 6.16
CA PRO A 74 -0.82 12.54 5.19
C PRO A 74 -0.29 12.68 3.76
N ARG A 75 1.04 12.80 3.57
CA ARG A 75 1.70 12.77 2.26
C ARG A 75 1.82 11.35 1.66
N LEU A 76 1.27 10.32 2.32
CA LEU A 76 1.25 8.92 1.91
C LEU A 76 0.85 8.70 0.44
N ARG A 77 -0.11 9.52 -0.05
CA ARG A 77 -0.69 9.35 -1.38
C ARG A 77 0.34 9.41 -2.51
N ARG A 78 1.50 10.04 -2.31
CA ARG A 78 2.53 10.17 -3.34
C ARG A 78 3.62 9.11 -3.28
N ASN A 79 3.71 8.31 -2.21
CA ASN A 79 4.78 7.34 -2.03
C ASN A 79 4.23 5.89 -2.01
N ALA A 80 4.57 5.10 -3.03
CA ALA A 80 4.09 3.72 -3.17
C ALA A 80 4.50 2.82 -2.00
N MET A 81 5.70 3.01 -1.47
CA MET A 81 6.20 2.25 -0.32
C MET A 81 5.45 2.59 0.97
N GLN A 82 5.15 3.88 1.20
CA GLN A 82 4.33 4.26 2.36
C GLN A 82 2.89 3.72 2.27
N ARG A 83 2.28 3.70 1.07
CA ARG A 83 0.97 3.06 0.86
C ARG A 83 1.02 1.56 1.14
N ALA A 84 2.09 0.90 0.70
CA ALA A 84 2.30 -0.52 0.96
C ALA A 84 2.45 -0.83 2.45
N LEU A 85 3.19 0.00 3.20
CA LEU A 85 3.33 -0.11 4.66
C LEU A 85 1.99 0.08 5.37
N TYR A 86 1.24 1.11 4.99
CA TYR A 86 -0.10 1.35 5.52
C TYR A 86 -1.02 0.15 5.31
N GLN A 87 -1.06 -0.40 4.08
CA GLN A 87 -1.90 -1.54 3.78
C GLN A 87 -1.45 -2.77 4.58
N ALA A 88 -0.14 -3.05 4.63
CA ALA A 88 0.39 -4.18 5.39
C ALA A 88 0.10 -4.08 6.89
N ALA A 89 0.18 -2.87 7.47
CA ALA A 89 -0.22 -2.61 8.84
C ALA A 89 -1.72 -2.90 9.07
N SER A 90 -2.58 -2.36 8.19
CA SER A 90 -4.02 -2.61 8.27
C SER A 90 -4.36 -4.10 8.12
N ASP A 91 -3.67 -4.82 7.24
CA ASP A 91 -3.86 -6.26 7.00
C ASP A 91 -3.50 -7.10 8.25
N LEU A 92 -2.54 -6.63 9.06
CA LEU A 92 -2.12 -7.26 10.32
C LEU A 92 -2.99 -6.84 11.52
N GLY A 93 -3.99 -5.98 11.31
CA GLY A 93 -4.94 -5.57 12.35
C GLY A 93 -4.49 -4.38 13.21
N TYR A 94 -3.47 -3.64 12.79
CA TYR A 94 -3.13 -2.37 13.44
C TYR A 94 -4.24 -1.34 13.24
N GLU A 95 -4.52 -0.55 14.28
CA GLU A 95 -5.25 0.69 14.10
C GLU A 95 -4.34 1.70 13.39
N VAL A 96 -4.77 2.25 12.23
CA VAL A 96 -3.96 3.15 11.41
C VAL A 96 -4.62 4.53 11.26
N ARG A 97 -3.83 5.60 11.39
CA ARG A 97 -4.28 7.00 11.22
C ARG A 97 -3.39 7.78 10.25
N HIS A 98 -3.91 8.89 9.71
CA HIS A 98 -3.25 9.75 8.70
C HIS A 98 -2.88 11.15 9.24
N ASP A 99 -2.83 11.32 10.56
CA ASP A 99 -2.74 12.64 11.18
C ASP A 99 -1.59 12.70 12.19
N TRP A 100 -0.59 13.55 11.91
CA TRP A 100 0.51 13.79 12.84
C TRP A 100 0.10 14.67 14.03
N ASP A 101 -1.01 15.40 13.94
CA ASP A 101 -1.44 16.34 14.97
C ASP A 101 -2.06 15.63 16.19
N SER A 102 -2.32 14.33 16.09
CA SER A 102 -2.58 13.50 17.26
C SER A 102 -1.26 13.03 17.86
N ASN A 103 -0.95 13.47 19.10
CA ASN A 103 0.07 12.85 19.97
C ASN A 103 -0.28 11.41 20.40
N ASP A 104 -1.21 10.77 19.70
CA ASP A 104 -1.82 9.51 20.08
C ASP A 104 -1.52 8.46 18.99
N GLY A 105 -0.55 7.60 19.28
CA GLY A 105 -0.06 6.54 18.41
C GLY A 105 1.40 6.70 18.00
N GLU A 106 1.96 5.62 17.46
CA GLU A 106 3.36 5.52 17.09
C GLU A 106 3.59 6.03 15.66
N PRO A 107 4.42 7.06 15.47
CA PRO A 107 4.69 7.60 14.15
C PRO A 107 5.51 6.65 13.30
N VAL A 108 5.07 6.42 12.06
CA VAL A 108 5.77 5.62 11.07
C VAL A 108 6.53 6.52 10.10
N ARG A 109 7.86 6.39 10.08
CA ARG A 109 8.77 7.11 9.18
C ARG A 109 9.58 6.15 8.35
N LEU A 110 9.75 6.48 7.07
CA LEU A 110 10.52 5.67 6.13
C LEU A 110 11.59 6.53 5.47
N MET A 111 12.83 6.10 5.58
CA MET A 111 13.94 6.55 4.75
C MET A 111 14.33 5.44 3.78
N HIS A 112 14.62 5.84 2.54
CA HIS A 112 15.04 4.93 1.48
C HIS A 112 16.25 5.54 0.80
N GLU A 113 17.31 4.74 0.68
CA GLU A 113 18.51 5.09 -0.04
C GLU A 113 18.90 3.99 -1.02
N ARG A 114 19.25 4.39 -2.24
CA ARG A 114 19.78 3.48 -3.26
C ARG A 114 21.29 3.65 -3.36
N ARG A 115 22.04 2.56 -3.20
CA ARG A 115 23.50 2.53 -3.28
C ARG A 115 23.98 1.49 -4.30
N ARG A 116 25.28 1.48 -4.57
CA ARG A 116 25.96 0.35 -5.19
C ARG A 116 26.74 -0.40 -4.13
N ASP A 117 26.73 -1.73 -4.20
CA ASP A 117 27.60 -2.56 -3.37
C ASP A 117 29.03 -2.63 -3.94
N ASP A 118 29.90 -3.39 -3.29
CA ASP A 118 31.31 -3.55 -3.69
C ASP A 118 31.46 -4.25 -5.05
N ASN A 119 30.42 -4.95 -5.52
CA ASN A 119 30.39 -5.59 -6.85
C ASN A 119 29.81 -4.66 -7.93
N GLY A 120 29.35 -3.48 -7.55
CA GLY A 120 28.71 -2.52 -8.45
C GLY A 120 27.21 -2.76 -8.65
N ASP A 121 26.61 -3.73 -7.96
CA ASP A 121 25.19 -4.05 -8.03
C ASP A 121 24.36 -3.03 -7.25
N HIS A 122 23.15 -2.75 -7.72
CA HIS A 122 22.25 -1.81 -7.05
C HIS A 122 21.58 -2.46 -5.83
N VAL A 123 21.73 -1.80 -4.69
CA VAL A 123 21.09 -2.16 -3.43
C VAL A 123 20.20 -1.03 -2.94
N ASP A 124 19.06 -1.38 -2.39
CA ASP A 124 18.15 -0.46 -1.73
C ASP A 124 18.19 -0.71 -0.21
N VAL A 125 18.58 0.32 0.53
CA VAL A 125 18.59 0.35 1.99
C VAL A 125 17.31 1.04 2.45
N TYR A 126 16.54 0.34 3.27
CA TYR A 126 15.33 0.88 3.90
C TYR A 126 15.54 0.99 5.41
N GLU A 127 15.24 2.16 5.94
CA GLU A 127 15.17 2.42 7.38
C GLU A 127 13.75 2.84 7.73
N LEU A 128 13.13 2.10 8.64
CA LEU A 128 11.75 2.29 9.09
C LEU A 128 11.76 2.57 10.59
N SER A 129 11.25 3.72 10.99
CA SER A 129 11.06 4.06 12.39
C SER A 129 9.58 3.95 12.76
N VAL A 130 9.29 3.32 13.90
CA VAL A 130 7.97 3.24 14.53
C VAL A 130 8.13 3.68 15.98
N GLY A 131 7.74 4.91 16.28
CA GLY A 131 8.00 5.48 17.60
C GLY A 131 9.50 5.57 17.89
N MET A 132 9.93 4.88 18.94
CA MET A 132 11.34 4.75 19.35
C MET A 132 12.07 3.57 18.71
N VAL A 133 11.34 2.66 18.04
CA VAL A 133 11.94 1.48 17.41
C VAL A 133 12.37 1.82 15.99
N GLU A 134 13.60 1.45 15.64
CA GLU A 134 14.16 1.64 14.31
C GLU A 134 14.55 0.29 13.71
N LEU A 135 14.09 0.04 12.49
CA LEU A 135 14.36 -1.17 11.72
C LEU A 135 15.15 -0.77 10.48
N ARG A 136 16.23 -1.49 10.19
CA ARG A 136 17.02 -1.29 8.97
C ARG A 136 17.25 -2.60 8.24
N ARG A 137 17.00 -2.59 6.94
CA ARG A 137 17.28 -3.75 6.09
C ARG A 137 17.70 -3.36 4.67
N VAL A 138 18.59 -4.16 4.11
CA VAL A 138 19.09 -4.01 2.74
C VAL A 138 18.39 -5.00 1.82
N PHE A 139 18.07 -4.57 0.62
CA PHE A 139 17.47 -5.40 -0.43
C PHE A 139 18.29 -5.26 -1.71
N VAL A 140 18.55 -6.37 -2.39
CA VAL A 140 19.11 -6.35 -3.74
C VAL A 140 17.97 -6.33 -4.74
N ASP A 141 18.10 -5.50 -5.77
CA ASP A 141 17.22 -5.52 -6.94
C ASP A 141 17.81 -6.47 -7.98
N LYS A 142 17.11 -7.58 -8.26
CA LYS A 142 17.55 -8.57 -9.25
C LYS A 142 17.12 -8.23 -10.68
N GLY A 143 16.52 -7.06 -10.91
CA GLY A 143 16.08 -6.61 -12.24
C GLY A 143 14.81 -7.28 -12.76
N ASP A 144 14.27 -8.28 -12.05
CA ASP A 144 12.99 -8.95 -12.33
C ASP A 144 11.81 -8.32 -11.55
N GLY A 145 12.06 -7.18 -10.89
CA GLY A 145 11.12 -6.52 -9.99
C GLY A 145 10.97 -7.25 -8.63
N SER A 146 11.76 -8.29 -8.37
CA SER A 146 11.84 -8.92 -7.05
C SER A 146 12.85 -8.17 -6.17
N ALA A 147 12.41 -7.80 -4.97
CA ALA A 147 13.29 -7.41 -3.88
C ALA A 147 13.51 -8.63 -2.99
N ARG A 148 14.77 -8.97 -2.74
CA ARG A 148 15.13 -9.97 -1.74
C ARG A 148 15.98 -9.32 -0.66
N PRO A 149 15.68 -9.56 0.62
CA PRO A 149 16.51 -9.05 1.69
C PRO A 149 17.90 -9.66 1.60
N VAL A 150 18.91 -8.87 1.94
CA VAL A 150 20.31 -9.30 2.04
C VAL A 150 20.82 -8.97 3.42
N GLY A 151 21.32 -10.00 4.10
CA GLY A 151 21.79 -9.88 5.48
C GLY A 151 20.68 -9.78 6.52
N PRO A 152 21.06 -9.53 7.78
CA PRO A 152 20.14 -9.48 8.90
C PRO A 152 19.25 -8.23 8.85
N LEU A 153 18.09 -8.33 9.52
CA LEU A 153 17.30 -7.16 9.90
C LEU A 153 17.93 -6.57 11.17
N TYR A 154 18.33 -5.32 11.11
CA TYR A 154 18.80 -4.59 12.28
C TYR A 154 17.60 -3.94 12.97
N ILE A 155 17.51 -4.12 14.29
CA ILE A 155 16.47 -3.52 15.12
C ILE A 155 17.15 -2.77 16.27
N HIS A 156 16.77 -1.52 16.49
CA HIS A 156 17.24 -0.67 17.57
C HIS A 156 16.05 -0.08 18.34
N GLY A 157 16.23 0.25 19.62
CA GLY A 157 15.20 0.92 20.44
C GLY A 157 14.19 0.00 21.13
N THR A 158 14.34 -1.31 20.99
CA THR A 158 13.56 -2.34 21.73
C THR A 158 14.25 -2.69 23.04
N ASP A 159 13.52 -3.03 24.11
CA ASP A 159 14.13 -3.67 25.28
C ASP A 159 14.70 -5.03 24.83
N PRO A 160 16.03 -5.25 24.90
CA PRO A 160 16.68 -6.43 24.31
C PRO A 160 16.24 -7.78 24.92
N ARG A 161 15.34 -7.77 25.91
CA ARG A 161 14.78 -8.96 26.55
C ARG A 161 13.69 -9.67 25.73
N GLY A 162 13.22 -9.08 24.62
CA GLY A 162 12.07 -9.60 23.85
C GLY A 162 12.32 -9.98 22.38
N ILE A 163 13.50 -9.70 21.81
CA ILE A 163 13.79 -10.10 20.42
C ILE A 163 14.38 -11.52 20.42
N GLU A 164 13.53 -12.53 20.22
CA GLU A 164 14.01 -13.79 19.67
C GLU A 164 14.32 -13.58 18.19
N ALA A 165 15.59 -13.75 17.80
CA ALA A 165 15.98 -13.74 16.40
C ALA A 165 15.39 -15.00 15.73
N ASP A 166 14.28 -14.83 15.01
CA ASP A 166 13.73 -15.87 14.16
C ASP A 166 14.55 -15.98 12.87
N ASP A 167 15.50 -16.93 12.85
CA ASP A 167 16.31 -17.27 11.68
C ASP A 167 15.52 -18.09 10.62
N SER A 168 14.18 -18.16 10.71
CA SER A 168 13.35 -19.10 9.93
C SER A 168 12.82 -18.59 8.58
N LEU A 169 13.22 -17.41 8.09
CA LEU A 169 12.73 -16.83 6.82
C LEU A 169 13.73 -16.92 5.64
N LEU A 170 14.44 -18.04 5.51
CA LEU A 170 15.22 -18.38 4.33
C LEU A 170 14.53 -19.49 3.52
N PHE A 171 13.69 -19.10 2.54
CA PHE A 171 13.24 -19.96 1.45
C PHE A 171 13.30 -19.20 0.11
#